data_AF-A0A7J8SHA7-F1
#
_entry.id   AF-A0A7J8SHA7-F1
#
_cell.length_a   1.000
_cell.length_b   1.000
_cell.length_c   1.000
_cell.angle_alpha   90.00
_cell.angle_beta   90.00
_cell.angle_gamma   90.00
#
_symmetry.space_group_name_H-M   'P 1'
#
loop_
_entity.id
_entity.type
_entity.pdbx_description
1 polymer ?
#
loop_
_entity_poly.entity_id
_entity_poly.type
_entity_poly.pdbx_seq_one_letter_code
_entity_poly.pdbx_strand_id
1 'polypeptide(L)'
;MNVLVVKTCRFLNEQLVAKQRSDASRGVYVFSDMNPYVGHQNPLKEGQELFRKGLLSEAVLALEAEVMKNPENAEGWRLLGITHAENDDDQQAIAAMMRAQEADPTNLEVLLALG
;
A
#
# COMPACT_ATOMS: atom_id res chain seq x y z
N MET A 1 19.71 21.96 -37.24
CA MET A 1 20.23 21.88 -35.86
C MET A 1 19.04 21.87 -34.89
N ASN A 2 18.20 20.82 -34.87
CA ASN A 2 17.04 20.77 -33.93
C ASN A 2 16.47 19.35 -33.68
N VAL A 3 17.30 18.31 -33.80
CA VAL A 3 16.87 16.91 -33.57
C VAL A 3 17.25 16.43 -32.16
N LEU A 4 18.01 17.22 -31.40
CA LEU A 4 18.53 16.83 -30.08
C LEU A 4 17.54 17.05 -28.92
N VAL A 5 16.64 18.05 -29.02
CA VAL A 5 15.72 18.43 -27.93
C VAL A 5 14.49 17.51 -27.84
N VAL A 6 14.09 16.86 -28.95
CA VAL A 6 12.94 15.93 -28.96
C VAL A 6 13.31 14.55 -28.38
N LYS A 7 14.59 14.17 -28.47
CA LYS A 7 15.07 12.87 -27.95
C LYS A 7 15.17 12.85 -26.42
N THR A 8 15.41 13.98 -25.76
CA THR A 8 15.53 14.07 -24.31
C THR A 8 14.20 13.85 -23.58
N CYS A 9 13.07 14.32 -24.13
CA CYS A 9 11.76 14.09 -23.48
C CYS A 9 11.31 12.62 -23.50
N ARG A 10 11.67 11.86 -24.54
CA ARG A 10 11.29 10.43 -24.63
C ARG A 10 12.12 9.57 -23.65
N PHE A 11 13.38 9.95 -23.43
CA PHE A 11 14.31 9.23 -22.54
C PHE A 11 13.97 9.34 -21.04
N LEU A 12 13.47 10.50 -20.57
CA LEU A 12 12.99 10.63 -19.18
C LEU A 12 11.70 9.84 -18.96
N ASN A 13 10.83 9.78 -19.97
CA ASN A 13 9.57 9.02 -19.88
C ASN A 13 9.81 7.51 -19.83
N GLU A 14 10.79 6.99 -20.58
CA GLU A 14 11.13 5.55 -20.56
C GLU A 14 11.77 5.11 -19.23
N GLN A 15 12.55 5.96 -18.56
CA GLN A 15 13.13 5.64 -17.24
C GLN A 15 12.09 5.65 -16.11
N LEU A 16 11.10 6.55 -16.16
CA LEU A 16 9.99 6.57 -15.19
C LEU A 16 9.08 5.35 -15.35
N VAL A 17 8.77 4.97 -16.60
CA VAL A 17 7.93 3.80 -16.90
C VAL A 17 8.67 2.49 -16.59
N ALA A 18 9.99 2.43 -16.77
CA ALA A 18 10.79 1.26 -16.41
C ALA A 18 10.91 1.08 -14.88
N LYS A 19 11.04 2.18 -14.12
CA LYS A 19 11.06 2.15 -12.64
C LYS A 19 9.70 1.71 -12.08
N GLN A 20 8.59 2.23 -12.61
CA GLN A 20 7.24 1.81 -12.24
C GLN A 20 6.92 0.35 -12.57
N ARG A 21 7.49 -0.21 -13.66
CA ARG A 21 7.29 -1.62 -14.03
C ARG A 21 8.13 -2.61 -13.22
N SER A 22 9.26 -2.18 -12.65
CA SER A 22 10.11 -3.05 -11.82
C SER A 22 9.59 -3.25 -10.40
N ASP A 23 8.75 -2.35 -9.88
CA ASP A 23 8.15 -2.48 -8.55
C ASP A 23 6.87 -3.33 -8.57
N ALA A 24 6.09 -3.30 -9.66
CA ALA A 24 4.85 -4.08 -9.84
C ALA A 24 4.99 -5.61 -9.63
N SER A 25 6.22 -6.14 -9.65
CA SER A 25 6.51 -7.57 -9.51
C SER A 25 6.97 -7.99 -8.11
N ARG A 26 7.11 -7.06 -7.15
CA ARG A 26 7.67 -7.34 -5.80
C ARG A 26 6.65 -7.45 -4.66
N GLY A 27 5.40 -7.00 -4.83
CA GLY A 27 4.48 -6.79 -3.71
C GLY A 27 3.20 -7.63 -3.76
N VAL A 28 3.29 -8.96 -3.74
CA VAL A 28 2.10 -9.78 -3.48
C VAL A 28 1.83 -9.74 -1.99
N TYR A 29 0.81 -8.98 -1.58
CA TYR A 29 0.37 -8.95 -0.18
C TYR A 29 -0.14 -10.35 0.23
N VAL A 30 0.33 -10.84 1.37
CA VAL A 30 -0.07 -12.15 1.90
C VAL A 30 -0.97 -11.91 3.09
N PHE A 31 -2.25 -12.26 2.93
CA PHE A 31 -3.23 -12.16 4.01
C PHE A 31 -3.05 -13.29 5.02
N SER A 32 -3.41 -13.01 6.27
CA SER A 32 -3.49 -14.03 7.30
C SER A 32 -4.66 -15.00 7.05
N ASP A 33 -4.38 -16.32 7.07
CA ASP A 33 -5.37 -17.37 6.76
C ASP A 33 -6.57 -17.41 7.72
N MET A 34 -6.40 -16.95 8.97
CA MET A 34 -7.45 -16.92 9.99
C MET A 34 -7.54 -15.54 10.62
N ASN A 35 -8.43 -14.71 10.07
CA ASN A 35 -8.66 -13.37 10.58
C ASN A 35 -10.03 -13.28 11.30
N PRO A 36 -10.06 -13.14 12.64
CA PRO A 36 -11.28 -13.12 13.42
C PRO A 36 -12.12 -11.84 13.22
N TYR A 37 -11.53 -10.80 12.61
CA TYR A 37 -12.21 -9.52 12.34
C TYR A 37 -12.97 -9.53 11.01
N VAL A 38 -12.86 -10.59 10.21
CA VAL A 38 -13.62 -10.77 8.96
C VAL A 38 -15.11 -10.91 9.30
N GLY A 39 -15.86 -9.83 9.11
CA GLY A 39 -17.28 -9.73 9.48
C GLY A 39 -17.57 -8.75 10.63
N HIS A 40 -16.55 -8.10 11.19
CA HIS A 40 -16.75 -7.02 12.15
C HIS A 40 -17.51 -5.85 11.49
N GLN A 41 -18.35 -5.14 12.27
CA GLN A 41 -19.21 -4.08 11.71
C GLN A 41 -18.38 -2.92 11.12
N ASN A 42 -17.26 -2.58 11.77
CA ASN A 42 -16.33 -1.55 11.33
C ASN A 42 -14.87 -1.96 11.64
N PRO A 43 -14.25 -2.78 10.76
CA PRO A 43 -12.89 -3.29 10.95
C PRO A 43 -11.85 -2.16 10.91
N LEU A 44 -12.04 -1.17 10.03
CA LEU A 44 -11.15 0.00 9.93
C LEU A 44 -10.98 0.73 11.25
N LYS A 45 -12.10 1.05 11.92
CA LYS A 45 -12.07 1.77 13.20
C LYS A 45 -11.40 0.94 14.30
N GLU A 46 -11.69 -0.36 14.34
CA GLU A 46 -11.06 -1.27 15.31
C GLU A 46 -9.54 -1.32 15.10
N GLY A 47 -9.08 -1.46 13.85
CA GLY A 47 -7.66 -1.45 13.51
C GLY A 47 -6.94 -0.18 13.94
N GLN A 48 -7.58 0.99 13.77
CA GLN A 48 -7.01 2.26 14.25
C GLN A 48 -6.93 2.35 15.78
N GLU A 49 -7.93 1.83 16.51
CA GLU A 49 -7.89 1.78 17.96
C GLU A 49 -6.79 0.82 18.46
N LEU A 50 -6.64 -0.34 17.83
CA LEU A 50 -5.61 -1.32 18.14
C LEU A 50 -4.20 -0.77 17.85
N PHE A 51 -4.03 -0.07 16.72
CA PHE A 51 -2.80 0.64 16.40
C PHE A 51 -2.45 1.67 17.47
N ARG A 52 -3.42 2.47 17.92
CA ARG A 52 -3.22 3.45 19.02
C ARG A 52 -2.88 2.80 20.36
N LYS A 53 -3.32 1.56 20.59
CA LYS A 53 -2.96 0.77 21.78
C LYS A 53 -1.58 0.11 21.65
N GLY A 54 -0.92 0.18 20.49
CA GLY A 54 0.34 -0.51 20.20
C GLY A 54 0.18 -2.00 19.92
N LEU A 55 -1.06 -2.48 19.72
CA LEU A 55 -1.37 -3.87 19.40
C LEU A 55 -1.28 -4.06 17.88
N LEU A 56 -0.07 -3.92 17.33
CA LEU A 56 0.16 -3.86 15.88
C LEU A 56 -0.30 -5.14 15.18
N SER A 57 -0.03 -6.33 15.75
CA SER A 57 -0.45 -7.60 15.15
C SER A 57 -1.97 -7.74 15.05
N GLU A 58 -2.71 -7.29 16.08
CA GLU A 58 -4.18 -7.29 16.02
C GLU A 58 -4.70 -6.20 15.08
N ALA A 59 -4.04 -5.04 15.04
CA ALA A 59 -4.36 -3.95 14.13
C ALA A 59 -4.22 -4.39 12.66
N VAL A 60 -3.17 -5.16 12.33
CA VAL A 60 -2.99 -5.77 11.00
C VAL A 60 -4.20 -6.63 10.65
N LEU A 61 -4.61 -7.55 11.53
CA LEU A 61 -5.77 -8.40 11.27
C LEU A 61 -7.05 -7.58 11.08
N ALA A 62 -7.31 -6.58 11.93
CA ALA A 62 -8.50 -5.74 11.77
C ALA A 62 -8.49 -4.95 10.46
N LEU A 63 -7.33 -4.42 10.04
CA LEU A 63 -7.17 -3.68 8.79
C LEU A 63 -7.23 -4.60 7.56
N GLU A 64 -6.67 -5.82 7.64
CA GLU A 64 -6.83 -6.87 6.61
C GLU A 64 -8.31 -7.15 6.35
N ALA A 65 -9.12 -7.27 7.40
CA ALA A 65 -10.55 -7.50 7.27
C ALA A 65 -11.27 -6.35 6.53
N GLU A 66 -10.82 -5.10 6.73
CA GLU A 66 -11.33 -3.95 5.98
C GLU A 66 -10.96 -4.03 4.50
N VAL A 67 -9.70 -4.28 4.17
CA VAL A 67 -9.27 -4.35 2.76
C VAL A 67 -9.77 -5.60 2.05
N MET A 68 -10.06 -6.69 2.77
CA MET A 68 -10.76 -7.85 2.22
C MET A 68 -12.21 -7.53 1.88
N LYS A 69 -12.88 -6.75 2.74
CA LYS A 69 -14.25 -6.30 2.52
C LYS A 69 -14.33 -5.25 1.40
N ASN A 70 -13.39 -4.31 1.39
CA ASN A 70 -13.31 -3.19 0.45
C ASN A 70 -11.91 -3.10 -0.17
N PRO A 71 -11.59 -3.91 -1.19
CA PRO A 71 -10.25 -3.92 -1.80
C PRO A 71 -9.86 -2.62 -2.50
N GLU A 72 -10.83 -1.78 -2.85
CA GLU A 72 -10.62 -0.47 -3.48
C GLU A 72 -10.40 0.65 -2.44
N ASN A 73 -10.45 0.34 -1.15
CA ASN A 73 -10.23 1.32 -0.10
C ASN A 73 -8.73 1.60 0.08
N ALA A 74 -8.22 2.61 -0.63
CA ALA A 74 -6.83 3.03 -0.56
C ALA A 74 -6.38 3.39 0.88
N GLU A 75 -7.27 3.98 1.68
CA GLU A 75 -6.98 4.33 3.07
C GLU A 75 -6.75 3.10 3.95
N GLY A 76 -7.56 2.05 3.74
CA GLY A 76 -7.37 0.77 4.44
C GLY A 76 -6.01 0.15 4.14
N TRP A 77 -5.62 0.12 2.86
CA TRP A 77 -4.31 -0.37 2.43
C TRP A 77 -3.15 0.48 2.95
N ARG A 78 -3.31 1.81 2.97
CA ARG A 78 -2.31 2.73 3.51
C ARG A 78 -2.07 2.49 4.99
N LEU A 79 -3.13 2.43 5.80
CA LEU A 79 -3.02 2.16 7.23
C LEU A 79 -2.43 0.78 7.51
N LEU A 80 -2.77 -0.22 6.69
CA LEU A 80 -2.21 -1.56 6.77
C LEU A 80 -0.70 -1.53 6.51
N GLY A 81 -0.26 -0.77 5.51
CA GLY A 81 1.16 -0.57 5.21
C GLY A 81 1.91 0.13 6.35
N ILE A 82 1.34 1.19 6.93
CA ILE A 82 1.93 1.88 8.10
C ILE A 82 2.01 0.93 9.28
N THR A 83 0.96 0.16 9.55
CA THR A 83 0.94 -0.79 10.67
C THR A 83 2.01 -1.86 10.52
N HIS A 84 2.21 -2.37 9.30
CA HIS A 84 3.28 -3.31 9.00
C HIS A 84 4.68 -2.70 9.14
N ALA A 85 4.87 -1.47 8.68
CA ALA A 85 6.15 -0.76 8.84
C ALA A 85 6.49 -0.53 10.32
N GLU A 86 5.51 -0.14 11.14
CA GLU A 86 5.68 -0.01 12.59
C GLU A 86 5.89 -1.37 13.28
N ASN A 87 5.47 -2.46 12.65
CA ASN A 87 5.67 -3.83 13.11
C ASN A 87 6.97 -4.45 12.55
N ASP A 88 7.85 -3.65 11.95
CA ASP A 88 9.10 -4.06 11.28
C ASP A 88 8.91 -5.09 10.14
N ASP A 89 7.70 -5.19 9.56
CA ASP A 89 7.40 -6.02 8.39
C ASP A 89 7.39 -5.18 7.10
N ASP A 90 8.58 -4.72 6.70
CA ASP A 90 8.77 -3.88 5.52
C ASP A 90 8.28 -4.54 4.22
N GLN A 91 8.32 -5.88 4.14
CA GLN A 91 7.89 -6.61 2.96
C GLN A 91 6.38 -6.49 2.75
N GLN A 92 5.59 -6.74 3.79
CA GLN A 92 4.14 -6.55 3.74
C GLN A 92 3.76 -5.08 3.68
N ALA A 93 4.53 -4.19 4.31
CA ALA A 93 4.31 -2.75 4.25
C ALA A 93 4.37 -2.22 2.81
N ILE A 94 5.43 -2.56 2.08
CA ILE A 94 5.60 -2.18 0.67
C ILE A 94 4.47 -2.78 -0.18
N ALA A 95 4.13 -4.06 0.02
CA ALA A 95 3.05 -4.70 -0.71
C ALA A 95 1.69 -4.01 -0.48
N ALA A 96 1.37 -3.66 0.77
CA ALA A 96 0.15 -2.93 1.12
C ALA A 96 0.14 -1.51 0.53
N MET A 97 1.26 -0.78 0.60
CA MET A 97 1.38 0.57 0.01
C MET A 97 1.23 0.54 -1.51
N MET A 98 1.77 -0.46 -2.19
CA MET A 98 1.54 -0.65 -3.62
C MET A 98 0.06 -0.86 -3.95
N ARG A 99 -0.65 -1.67 -3.15
CA ARG A 99 -2.10 -1.87 -3.32
C ARG A 99 -2.89 -0.59 -3.03
N ALA A 100 -2.45 0.21 -2.06
CA ALA A 100 -3.02 1.54 -1.81
C ALA A 100 -2.84 2.46 -3.03
N GLN A 101 -1.69 2.39 -3.71
CA GLN A 101 -1.40 3.18 -4.91
C GLN A 101 -2.22 2.71 -6.11
N GLU A 102 -2.43 1.41 -6.26
CA GLU A 102 -3.30 0.85 -7.29
C GLU A 102 -4.77 1.27 -7.09
N ALA A 103 -5.22 1.30 -5.83
CA ALA A 103 -6.57 1.73 -5.46
C ALA A 103 -6.78 3.25 -5.66
N ASP A 104 -5.81 4.08 -5.27
CA ASP A 104 -5.81 5.52 -5.53
C ASP A 104 -4.41 6.01 -5.97
N PRO A 105 -4.19 6.12 -7.29
CA PRO A 105 -2.91 6.61 -7.84
C PRO A 105 -2.62 8.08 -7.52
N THR A 106 -3.61 8.83 -7.04
CA THR A 106 -3.50 10.26 -6.72
C THR A 106 -3.22 10.52 -5.24
N ASN A 107 -3.19 9.48 -4.41
CA ASN A 107 -2.94 9.61 -2.98
C ASN A 107 -1.47 9.99 -2.72
N LEU A 108 -1.26 11.27 -2.37
CA LEU A 108 0.08 11.81 -2.10
C LEU A 108 0.79 11.10 -0.96
N GLU A 109 0.07 10.64 0.07
CA GLU A 109 0.70 9.98 1.21
C GLU A 109 1.30 8.63 0.82
N VAL A 110 0.61 7.88 -0.05
CA VAL A 110 1.12 6.61 -0.57
C VAL A 110 2.34 6.85 -1.48
N LEU A 111 2.31 7.90 -2.29
CA LEU A 111 3.45 8.30 -3.12
C LEU A 111 4.68 8.69 -2.28
N LEU A 112 4.46 9.35 -1.15
CA LEU A 112 5.54 9.69 -0.20
C LEU A 112 6.08 8.45 0.52
N ALA A 113 5.24 7.46 0.82
CA ALA A 113 5.66 6.23 1.48
C ALA A 113 6.48 5.31 0.55
N LEU A 114 6.28 5.39 -0.77
CA LEU A 114 6.97 4.57 -1.78
C LEU A 114 8.18 5.26 -2.43
N GLY A 115 8.30 6.59 -2.33
CA GLY A 115 9.26 7.41 -3.07
C GLY A 115 10.54 7.74 -2.31
#